data_AF-A0A225VE91-F1
#
_entry.id   AF-A0A225VE91-F1
#
_cell.length_a   1.000
_cell.length_b   1.000
_cell.length_c   1.000
_cell.angle_alpha   90.00
_cell.angle_beta   90.00
_cell.angle_gamma   90.00
#
_symmetry.space_group_name_H-M   'P 1'
#
loop_
_entity.id
_entity.type
_entity.pdbx_description
1 polymer ?
#
loop_
_entity_poly.entity_id
_entity_poly.type
_entity_poly.pdbx_seq_one_letter_code
_entity_poly.pdbx_strand_id
1 'polypeptide(L)'
;MALRISPQYQELAQSIWLKGRTDPKVIFQALDLGGTLLKLDDNPRVLQWFKYVKAYNVAGKRKGVQFSDDDIYQLLSKNTDNGELAVLFYSLKSNPAFKSLGESMAKVVFNDWLRKEVRPEKVMIQLELIGNRASDIPDHTLRSKIHRDYVFMFTNELNLRAYYKTQLDKLFG
;
A
#
# COMPACT_ATOMS: atom_id res chain seq x y z
N MET A 1 18.22 20.74 9.62
CA MET A 1 17.10 20.86 10.58
C MET A 1 15.82 20.94 9.76
N ALA A 2 15.09 19.83 9.57
CA ALA A 2 13.84 19.86 8.81
C ALA A 2 12.74 20.47 9.70
N LEU A 3 12.17 21.59 9.28
CA LEU A 3 11.07 22.24 9.98
C LEU A 3 9.88 21.29 10.05
N ARG A 4 9.60 20.75 11.25
CA ARG A 4 8.42 19.93 11.51
C ARG A 4 7.20 20.86 11.44
N ILE A 5 6.46 20.81 10.33
CA ILE A 5 5.24 21.59 10.14
C ILE A 5 4.29 21.28 11.31
N SER A 6 3.80 22.32 12.01
CA SER A 6 2.93 22.14 13.17
C SER A 6 1.59 21.48 12.76
N PRO A 7 0.90 20.77 13.68
CA PRO A 7 -0.40 20.15 13.38
C PRO A 7 -1.43 21.11 12.78
N GLN A 8 -1.45 22.37 13.25
CA GLN A 8 -2.37 23.40 12.74
C GLN A 8 -2.16 23.71 11.26
N TYR A 9 -0.90 23.78 10.81
CA TYR A 9 -0.60 24.01 9.38
C TYR A 9 -0.95 22.79 8.52
N GLN A 10 -0.82 21.57 9.06
CA GLN A 10 -1.26 20.36 8.35
C GLN A 10 -2.78 20.35 8.14
N GLU A 11 -3.55 20.72 9.17
CA GLU A 11 -5.01 20.83 9.11
C GLU A 11 -5.47 21.94 8.17
N LEU A 12 -4.81 23.10 8.19
CA LEU A 12 -5.10 24.19 7.27
C LEU A 12 -4.85 23.77 5.81
N ALA A 13 -3.71 23.16 5.52
CA ALA A 13 -3.39 22.65 4.19
C ALA A 13 -4.44 21.62 3.73
N GLN A 14 -4.78 20.66 4.60
CA GLN A 14 -5.81 19.65 4.37
C GLN A 14 -7.17 20.27 4.01
N SER A 15 -7.58 21.34 4.72
CA SER A 15 -8.82 22.07 4.45
C SER A 15 -8.79 22.79 3.11
N ILE A 16 -7.69 23.46 2.77
CA ILE A 16 -7.52 24.19 1.50
C ILE A 16 -7.59 23.22 0.32
N TRP A 17 -6.83 22.12 0.36
CA TRP A 17 -6.82 21.11 -0.70
C TRP A 17 -8.20 20.48 -0.90
N LEU A 18 -8.93 20.18 0.18
CA LEU A 18 -10.28 19.62 0.10
C LEU A 18 -11.30 20.60 -0.48
N LYS A 19 -11.25 21.89 -0.10
CA LYS A 19 -12.11 22.93 -0.69
C LYS A 19 -11.87 23.08 -2.19
N GLY A 20 -10.60 23.05 -2.60
CA GLY A 20 -10.20 23.09 -4.01
C GLY A 20 -10.41 21.77 -4.75
N ARG A 21 -10.73 20.68 -4.05
CA ARG A 21 -10.81 19.31 -4.61
C ARG A 21 -9.55 18.93 -5.38
N THR A 22 -8.40 19.32 -4.86
CA THR A 22 -7.13 19.11 -5.53
C THR A 22 -6.90 17.61 -5.73
N ASP A 23 -6.48 17.21 -6.93
CA ASP A 23 -6.24 15.80 -7.23
C ASP A 23 -5.17 15.22 -6.26
N PRO A 24 -5.39 14.06 -5.62
CA PRO A 24 -4.42 13.45 -4.71
C PRO A 24 -3.03 13.25 -5.32
N LYS A 25 -2.90 13.03 -6.63
CA LYS A 25 -1.61 12.96 -7.33
C LYS A 25 -0.86 14.30 -7.30
N VAL A 26 -1.58 15.41 -7.43
CA VAL A 26 -0.97 16.76 -7.33
C VAL A 26 -0.47 17.00 -5.91
N ILE A 27 -1.23 16.58 -4.89
CA ILE A 27 -0.80 16.69 -3.49
C ILE A 27 0.40 15.77 -3.21
N PHE A 28 0.43 14.57 -3.78
CA PHE A 28 1.57 13.65 -3.68
C PHE A 28 2.87 14.30 -4.18
N GLN A 29 2.80 14.97 -5.33
CA GLN A 29 3.91 15.70 -5.92
C GLN A 29 4.30 16.92 -5.08
N ALA A 30 3.31 17.70 -4.62
CA ALA A 30 3.55 18.88 -3.78
C ALA A 30 4.20 18.55 -2.43
N LEU A 31 3.92 17.35 -1.89
CA LEU A 31 4.54 16.84 -0.67
C LEU A 31 5.92 16.21 -0.91
N ASP A 32 6.37 16.14 -2.16
CA ASP A 32 7.66 15.57 -2.57
C ASP A 32 7.85 14.13 -2.04
N LEU A 33 6.85 13.28 -2.30
CA LEU A 33 6.81 11.89 -1.82
C LEU A 33 7.43 10.89 -2.81
N GLY A 34 8.24 11.34 -3.77
CA GLY A 34 8.80 10.50 -4.82
C GLY A 34 9.91 9.53 -4.40
N GLY A 35 10.37 9.58 -3.14
CA GLY A 35 11.45 8.76 -2.56
C GLY A 35 10.96 7.64 -1.62
N THR A 36 11.83 7.15 -0.73
CA THR A 36 11.55 6.00 0.15
C THR A 36 10.35 6.25 1.08
N LEU A 37 9.30 5.45 0.91
CA LEU A 37 8.03 5.55 1.65
C LEU A 37 8.03 4.72 2.95
N LEU A 38 9.11 4.02 3.27
CA LEU A 38 9.16 2.92 4.24
C LEU A 38 8.80 3.27 5.68
N LYS A 39 9.02 4.52 6.12
CA LYS A 39 8.80 4.91 7.52
C LYS A 39 7.79 6.04 7.64
N LEU A 40 6.57 5.70 8.04
CA LEU A 40 5.49 6.67 8.27
C LEU A 40 5.78 7.63 9.43
N ASP A 41 6.41 7.12 10.49
CA ASP A 41 6.75 7.92 11.68
C ASP A 41 7.87 8.93 11.38
N ASP A 42 8.81 8.54 10.51
CA ASP A 42 9.88 9.42 10.02
C ASP A 42 9.43 10.27 8.82
N ASN A 43 8.28 9.97 8.22
CA ASN A 43 7.73 10.67 7.07
C ASN A 43 6.26 11.10 7.31
N PRO A 44 6.03 12.09 8.19
CA PRO A 44 4.69 12.58 8.52
C PRO A 44 3.92 13.11 7.29
N ARG A 45 4.63 13.44 6.20
CA ARG A 45 4.03 13.86 4.92
C ARG A 45 3.30 12.71 4.23
N VAL A 46 3.80 11.48 4.31
CA VAL A 46 3.11 10.30 3.74
C VAL A 46 1.79 10.08 4.47
N LEU A 47 1.80 10.16 5.81
CA LEU A 47 0.58 10.03 6.60
C LEU A 47 -0.40 11.16 6.29
N GLN A 48 0.08 12.40 6.13
CA GLN A 48 -0.73 13.54 5.71
C GLN A 48 -1.39 13.29 4.34
N TRP A 49 -0.65 12.74 3.38
CA TRP A 49 -1.20 12.40 2.07
C TRP A 49 -2.29 11.33 2.15
N PHE A 50 -2.10 10.27 2.95
CA PHE A 50 -3.15 9.26 3.15
C PHE A 50 -4.39 9.81 3.87
N LYS A 51 -4.21 10.72 4.84
CA LYS A 51 -5.34 11.49 5.44
C LYS A 51 -6.08 12.24 4.34
N TYR A 52 -5.34 12.88 3.43
CA TYR A 52 -5.91 13.61 2.32
C TYR A 52 -6.74 12.74 1.38
N VAL A 53 -6.17 11.64 0.89
CA VAL A 53 -6.85 10.69 0.00
C VAL A 53 -8.16 10.18 0.62
N LYS A 54 -8.13 9.81 1.92
CA LYS A 54 -9.33 9.37 2.63
C LYS A 54 -10.40 10.45 2.67
N ALA A 55 -10.04 11.68 3.01
CA ALA A 55 -11.00 12.79 3.08
C ALA A 55 -11.51 13.20 1.70
N TYR A 56 -10.66 13.18 0.68
CA TYR A 56 -11.00 13.43 -0.73
C TYR A 56 -12.06 12.44 -1.20
N ASN A 57 -11.85 11.14 -0.97
CA ASN A 57 -12.80 10.09 -1.35
C ASN A 57 -14.14 10.26 -0.62
N VAL A 58 -14.13 10.56 0.68
CA VAL A 58 -15.37 10.81 1.44
C VAL A 58 -16.16 12.00 0.87
N ALA A 59 -15.49 13.11 0.54
CA ALA A 59 -16.11 14.29 -0.06
C ALA A 59 -16.60 14.05 -1.50
N GLY A 60 -15.97 13.13 -2.23
CA GLY A 60 -16.26 12.77 -3.61
C GLY A 60 -17.36 11.72 -3.81
N LYS A 61 -17.69 10.91 -2.77
CA LYS A 61 -18.65 9.78 -2.85
C LYS A 61 -19.96 10.09 -3.59
N ARG A 62 -20.60 11.23 -3.28
CA ARG A 62 -21.89 11.60 -3.89
C ARG A 62 -21.79 12.03 -5.35
N LYS A 63 -20.58 12.29 -5.85
CA LYS A 63 -20.32 12.80 -7.21
C LYS A 63 -19.56 11.79 -8.07
N GLY A 64 -19.38 10.55 -7.60
CA GLY A 64 -18.65 9.52 -8.34
C GLY A 64 -17.15 9.79 -8.53
N VAL A 65 -16.60 10.78 -7.82
CA VAL A 65 -15.18 11.12 -7.88
C VAL A 65 -14.46 10.41 -6.75
N GLN A 66 -13.49 9.57 -7.08
CA GLN A 66 -12.66 8.84 -6.13
C GLN A 66 -11.24 8.69 -6.66
N PHE A 67 -10.31 8.56 -5.73
CA PHE A 67 -8.95 8.11 -5.95
C PHE A 67 -8.86 6.69 -5.39
N SER A 68 -8.98 5.71 -6.29
CA SER A 68 -9.14 4.31 -5.97
C SER A 68 -7.86 3.66 -5.45
N ASP A 69 -7.97 2.45 -4.92
CA ASP A 69 -6.81 1.65 -4.50
C ASP A 69 -5.86 1.38 -5.69
N ASP A 70 -6.40 1.24 -6.91
CA ASP A 70 -5.60 1.09 -8.12
C ASP A 70 -4.85 2.40 -8.46
N ASP A 71 -5.50 3.57 -8.32
CA ASP A 71 -4.85 4.87 -8.52
C ASP A 71 -3.69 5.08 -7.52
N ILE A 72 -3.90 4.69 -6.26
CA ILE A 72 -2.86 4.71 -5.22
C ILE A 72 -1.73 3.77 -5.63
N TYR A 73 -2.03 2.52 -5.98
CA TYR A 73 -1.01 1.54 -6.32
C TYR A 73 -0.20 1.97 -7.56
N GLN A 74 -0.86 2.40 -8.63
CA GLN A 74 -0.20 2.89 -9.85
C GLN A 74 0.67 4.13 -9.58
N LEU A 75 0.25 5.01 -8.67
CA LEU A 75 1.06 6.17 -8.30
C LEU A 75 2.33 5.76 -7.55
N LEU A 76 2.20 4.90 -6.53
CA LEU A 76 3.31 4.55 -5.65
C LEU A 76 4.29 3.56 -6.29
N SER A 77 3.80 2.62 -7.10
CA SER A 77 4.60 1.57 -7.75
C SER A 77 5.56 2.08 -8.85
N LYS A 78 5.48 3.37 -9.23
CA LYS A 78 6.39 3.96 -10.22
C LYS A 78 7.85 3.96 -9.77
N ASN A 79 8.08 4.21 -8.49
CA ASN A 79 9.41 4.36 -7.91
C ASN A 79 9.63 3.44 -6.70
N THR A 80 8.66 2.59 -6.37
CA THR A 80 8.65 1.80 -5.14
C THR A 80 8.34 0.35 -5.50
N ASP A 81 9.16 -0.60 -5.08
CA ASP A 81 8.88 -2.02 -5.32
C ASP A 81 7.77 -2.55 -4.38
N ASN A 82 7.20 -3.69 -4.77
CA ASN A 82 6.08 -4.29 -4.03
C ASN A 82 6.45 -4.73 -2.61
N GLY A 83 7.71 -5.05 -2.33
CA GLY A 83 8.16 -5.39 -0.98
C GLY A 83 8.03 -4.18 -0.06
N GLU A 84 8.58 -3.04 -0.49
CA GLU A 84 8.46 -1.77 0.24
C GLU A 84 7.00 -1.33 0.39
N LEU A 85 6.18 -1.48 -0.65
CA LEU A 85 4.76 -1.18 -0.60
C LEU A 85 4.00 -2.09 0.38
N ALA A 86 4.31 -3.40 0.40
CA ALA A 86 3.69 -4.32 1.36
C ALA A 86 3.99 -3.91 2.80
N VAL A 87 5.23 -3.53 3.09
CA VAL A 87 5.64 -2.99 4.40
C VAL A 87 4.87 -1.72 4.74
N LEU A 88 4.81 -0.76 3.83
CA LEU A 88 4.07 0.50 4.01
C LEU A 88 2.59 0.24 4.39
N PHE A 89 1.91 -0.61 3.64
CA PHE A 89 0.49 -0.88 3.86
C PHE A 89 0.22 -1.71 5.11
N TYR A 90 1.12 -2.62 5.48
CA TYR A 90 1.04 -3.31 6.77
C TYR A 90 1.30 -2.37 7.96
N SER A 91 2.19 -1.39 7.82
CA SER A 91 2.38 -0.34 8.81
C SER A 91 1.14 0.54 8.96
N LEU A 92 0.48 0.93 7.85
CA LEU A 92 -0.80 1.63 7.89
C LEU A 92 -1.90 0.81 8.56
N LYS A 93 -1.91 -0.50 8.33
CA LYS A 93 -2.89 -1.42 8.94
C LYS A 93 -2.84 -1.38 10.47
N SER A 94 -1.67 -1.12 11.06
CA SER A 94 -1.48 -0.99 12.51
C SER A 94 -2.06 0.30 13.09
N ASN A 95 -2.34 1.32 12.27
CA ASN A 95 -3.00 2.54 12.71
C ASN A 95 -4.53 2.41 12.56
N PRO A 96 -5.33 2.53 13.64
CA PRO A 96 -6.79 2.36 13.57
C PRO A 96 -7.48 3.26 12.53
N ALA A 97 -6.96 4.46 12.28
CA ALA A 97 -7.52 5.39 11.30
C ALA A 97 -7.34 4.92 9.85
N PHE A 98 -6.36 4.05 9.59
CA PHE A 98 -5.99 3.57 8.26
C PHE A 98 -6.13 2.06 8.10
N LYS A 99 -6.60 1.34 9.13
CA LYS A 99 -6.69 -0.12 9.12
C LYS A 99 -7.31 -0.68 7.84
N SER A 100 -8.48 -0.17 7.44
CA SER A 100 -9.18 -0.63 6.23
C SER A 100 -8.41 -0.36 4.94
N LEU A 101 -7.73 0.79 4.86
CA LEU A 101 -6.92 1.16 3.69
C LEU A 101 -5.65 0.31 3.63
N GLY A 102 -4.95 0.13 4.76
CA GLY A 102 -3.79 -0.75 4.84
C GLY A 102 -4.15 -2.19 4.45
N GLU A 103 -5.32 -2.68 4.86
CA GLU A 103 -5.82 -4.00 4.48
C GLU A 103 -6.16 -4.11 2.98
N SER A 104 -6.82 -3.11 2.39
CA SER A 104 -7.18 -3.16 0.98
C SER A 104 -5.95 -3.01 0.08
N MET A 105 -5.05 -2.08 0.41
CA MET A 105 -3.82 -1.87 -0.34
C MET A 105 -2.84 -3.04 -0.23
N ALA A 106 -2.73 -3.70 0.93
CA ALA A 106 -1.94 -4.93 1.05
C ALA A 106 -2.46 -6.03 0.11
N LYS A 107 -3.78 -6.17 -0.05
CA LYS A 107 -4.37 -7.11 -1.01
C LYS A 107 -4.04 -6.75 -2.46
N VAL A 108 -4.00 -5.47 -2.81
CA VAL A 108 -3.59 -5.03 -4.16
C VAL A 108 -2.18 -5.49 -4.46
N VAL A 109 -1.23 -5.31 -3.53
CA VAL A 109 0.15 -5.78 -3.69
C VAL A 109 0.20 -7.30 -3.86
N PHE A 110 -0.55 -8.04 -3.04
CA PHE A 110 -0.57 -9.51 -3.13
C PHE A 110 -1.18 -10.00 -4.44
N ASN A 111 -2.26 -9.36 -4.91
CA ASN A 111 -2.87 -9.66 -6.20
C ASN A 111 -1.88 -9.42 -7.36
N ASP A 112 -1.08 -8.36 -7.29
CA ASP A 112 -0.05 -8.11 -8.31
C ASP A 112 1.04 -9.20 -8.28
N TRP A 113 1.50 -9.61 -7.09
CA TRP A 113 2.42 -10.75 -6.96
C TRP A 113 1.82 -12.06 -7.50
N LEU A 114 0.55 -12.36 -7.19
CA LEU A 114 -0.13 -13.56 -7.71
C LEU A 114 -0.28 -13.54 -9.23
N ARG A 115 -0.67 -12.40 -9.80
CA ARG A 115 -0.79 -12.22 -11.25
C ARG A 115 0.55 -12.41 -11.96
N LYS A 116 1.64 -11.99 -11.31
CA LYS A 116 3.03 -12.18 -11.78
C LYS A 116 3.61 -13.54 -11.38
N GLU A 117 2.83 -14.40 -10.73
CA GLU A 117 3.22 -15.73 -10.25
C GLU A 117 4.50 -15.73 -9.39
N VAL A 118 4.67 -14.66 -8.59
CA VAL A 118 5.83 -14.52 -7.71
C VAL A 118 5.74 -15.57 -6.61
N ARG A 119 6.70 -16.49 -6.57
CA ARG A 119 6.69 -17.54 -5.55
C ARG A 119 7.01 -16.97 -4.16
N PRO A 120 6.50 -17.57 -3.07
CA PRO A 120 6.75 -17.09 -1.72
C PRO A 120 8.23 -16.89 -1.38
N GLU A 121 9.13 -17.76 -1.88
CA GLU A 121 10.57 -17.63 -1.64
C GLU A 121 11.13 -16.33 -2.25
N LYS A 122 10.61 -15.92 -3.41
CA LYS A 122 10.99 -14.65 -4.04
C LYS A 122 10.42 -13.45 -3.29
N VAL A 123 9.22 -13.56 -2.72
CA VAL A 123 8.66 -12.53 -1.86
C VAL A 123 9.49 -12.36 -0.59
N MET A 124 9.93 -13.44 0.05
CA MET A 124 10.80 -13.34 1.23
C MET A 124 12.10 -12.61 0.90
N ILE A 125 12.76 -12.97 -0.21
CA ILE A 125 13.97 -12.27 -0.68
C ILE A 125 13.69 -10.78 -0.92
N GLN A 126 12.58 -10.42 -1.57
CA GLN A 126 12.21 -9.01 -1.74
C GLN A 126 12.08 -8.29 -0.40
N LEU A 127 11.40 -8.91 0.58
CA LEU A 127 11.21 -8.33 1.92
C LEU A 127 12.53 -8.18 2.68
N GLU A 128 13.43 -9.15 2.60
CA GLU A 128 14.74 -9.14 3.26
C GLU A 128 15.69 -8.08 2.71
N LEU A 129 15.59 -7.76 1.41
CA LEU A 129 16.42 -6.74 0.77
C LEU A 129 15.96 -5.31 1.03
N ILE A 130 14.81 -5.13 1.69
CA ILE A 130 14.31 -3.81 2.08
C ILE A 130 15.21 -3.21 3.16
N GLY A 131 15.82 -2.07 2.86
CA GLY A 131 16.52 -1.23 3.84
C GLY A 131 17.89 -1.76 4.26
N ASN A 132 18.81 -2.00 3.33
CA ASN A 132 20.23 -2.39 3.56
C ASN A 132 21.10 -1.38 4.37
N ARG A 133 20.50 -0.54 5.21
CA ARG A 133 21.16 0.21 6.28
C ARG A 133 20.57 -0.31 7.59
N ALA A 134 21.43 -0.83 8.47
CA ALA A 134 21.07 -1.65 9.64
C ALA A 134 20.13 -0.99 10.69
N SER A 135 19.72 0.27 10.50
CA SER A 135 18.74 1.01 11.31
C SER A 135 17.37 1.23 10.62
N ASP A 136 17.20 0.72 9.39
CA ASP A 136 16.04 0.95 8.51
C ASP A 136 15.14 -0.27 8.33
N ILE A 137 15.36 -1.30 9.14
CA ILE A 137 14.77 -2.63 9.06
C ILE A 137 13.36 -2.60 9.72
N PRO A 138 12.25 -2.79 8.98
CA PRO A 138 10.97 -3.15 9.60
C PRO A 138 11.18 -4.39 10.46
N ASP A 139 10.60 -4.44 11.67
CA ASP A 139 10.83 -5.56 12.59
C ASP A 139 10.67 -6.89 11.84
N HIS A 140 11.59 -7.84 12.06
CA HIS A 140 11.59 -9.16 11.43
C HIS A 140 10.21 -9.84 11.54
N THR A 141 9.49 -9.56 12.63
CA THR A 141 8.09 -9.96 12.86
C THR A 141 7.14 -9.46 11.77
N LEU A 142 7.26 -8.20 11.32
CA LEU A 142 6.40 -7.62 10.28
C LEU A 142 6.63 -8.29 8.94
N ARG A 143 7.89 -8.45 8.52
CA ARG A 143 8.23 -9.15 7.26
C ARG A 143 7.76 -10.59 7.27
N SER A 144 8.00 -11.30 8.37
CA SER A 144 7.52 -12.68 8.57
C SER A 144 6.00 -12.77 8.47
N LYS A 145 5.28 -11.78 9.00
CA LYS A 145 3.82 -11.71 8.91
C LYS A 145 3.35 -11.47 7.48
N ILE A 146 3.94 -10.52 6.76
CA ILE A 146 3.63 -10.24 5.35
C ILE A 146 3.84 -11.50 4.52
N HIS A 147 5.01 -12.13 4.66
CA HIS A 147 5.34 -13.36 3.95
C HIS A 147 4.35 -14.48 4.25
N ARG A 148 4.01 -14.72 5.52
CA ARG A 148 3.03 -15.74 5.93
C ARG A 148 1.65 -15.50 5.32
N ASP A 149 1.15 -14.26 5.39
CA ASP A 149 -0.16 -13.91 4.85
C ASP A 149 -0.18 -14.09 3.32
N TYR A 150 0.93 -13.80 2.63
CA TYR A 150 1.07 -14.05 1.19
C TYR A 150 1.14 -15.55 0.86
N VAL A 151 1.92 -16.34 1.60
CA VAL A 151 1.99 -17.81 1.45
C VAL A 151 0.59 -18.41 1.49
N PHE A 152 -0.20 -18.02 2.48
CA PHE A 152 -1.58 -18.51 2.63
C PHE A 152 -2.44 -18.18 1.40
N MET A 153 -2.34 -16.95 0.89
CA MET A 153 -3.07 -16.54 -0.31
C MET A 153 -2.62 -17.30 -1.56
N PHE A 154 -1.31 -17.47 -1.74
CA PHE A 154 -0.70 -18.20 -2.86
C PHE A 154 -1.10 -19.68 -2.86
N THR A 155 -1.05 -20.35 -1.70
CA THR A 155 -1.47 -21.76 -1.60
C THR A 155 -2.95 -21.94 -1.91
N ASN A 156 -3.80 -21.01 -1.46
CA ASN A 156 -5.23 -21.06 -1.76
C ASN A 156 -5.49 -20.89 -3.26
N GLU A 157 -4.80 -19.96 -3.92
CA GLU A 157 -4.89 -19.75 -5.37
C GLU A 157 -4.46 -21.02 -6.14
N LEU A 158 -3.36 -21.66 -5.74
CA LEU A 158 -2.92 -22.91 -6.35
C LEU A 158 -3.95 -24.04 -6.18
N ASN A 159 -4.52 -24.18 -4.98
CA ASN A 159 -5.54 -25.19 -4.70
C ASN A 159 -6.80 -24.96 -5.54
N LEU A 160 -7.24 -23.71 -5.69
CA LEU A 160 -8.38 -23.34 -6.53
C LEU A 160 -8.11 -23.67 -8.00
N ARG A 161 -6.94 -23.29 -8.53
CA ARG A 161 -6.54 -23.62 -9.92
C ARG A 161 -6.50 -25.13 -10.16
N ALA A 162 -5.93 -25.90 -9.24
CA ALA A 162 -5.89 -27.36 -9.34
C ALA A 162 -7.30 -27.99 -9.30
N TYR A 163 -8.16 -27.48 -8.42
CA TYR A 163 -9.56 -27.92 -8.34
C TYR A 163 -10.30 -27.67 -9.65
N TYR A 164 -10.28 -26.45 -10.18
CA TYR A 164 -11.00 -26.13 -11.42
C TYR A 164 -10.43 -26.86 -12.63
N LYS A 165 -9.11 -27.03 -12.71
CA LYS A 165 -8.48 -27.86 -13.75
C LYS A 165 -9.03 -29.29 -13.72
N THR A 166 -9.09 -29.91 -12.55
CA THR A 166 -9.62 -31.28 -12.38
C THR A 166 -11.09 -31.38 -12.81
N GLN A 167 -11.91 -30.36 -12.55
CA GLN A 167 -13.32 -30.36 -12.99
C GLN A 167 -13.45 -30.21 -14.50
N LEU A 168 -12.63 -29.35 -15.12
CA LEU A 168 -12.60 -29.19 -16.58
C LEU A 168 -12.15 -30.47 -17.28
N ASP A 169 -11.11 -31.12 -16.77
CA ASP A 169 -10.61 -32.39 -17.32
C ASP A 169 -11.69 -33.49 -17.28
N LYS A 170 -12.57 -33.51 -16.27
CA LYS A 170 -13.71 -34.45 -16.19
C LYS A 170 -14.85 -34.12 -17.16
N LEU A 171 -15.02 -32.86 -17.54
CA LEU A 171 -16.10 -32.40 -18.41
C LEU A 171 -15.75 -32.53 -19.89
N PHE A 172 -14.45 -32.44 -20.22
CA PHE A 172 -13.97 -32.36 -21.60
C PHE A 172 -12.96 -33.46 -21.99
N GLY A 173 -12.57 -34.33 -21.06
CA GLY A 173 -11.75 -35.53 -21.29
C GLY A 173 -12.59 -36.80 -21.27
#